data_AF-A0A4Z0YUL0-F1
#
_entry.id   AF-A0A4Z0YUL0-F1
#
_cell.length_a   1.000
_cell.length_b   1.000
_cell.length_c   1.000
_cell.angle_alpha   90.00
_cell.angle_beta   90.00
_cell.angle_gamma   90.00
#
_symmetry.space_group_name_H-M   'P 1'
#
loop_
_entity.id
_entity.type
_entity.pdbx_description
1 polymer ?
#
loop_
_entity_poly.entity_id
_entity_poly.type
_entity_poly.pdbx_seq_one_letter_code
_entity_poly.pdbx_strand_id
1 'polypeptide(L)'
;MNKQIDVCFDRVEKALGTLIDSIAKYNPSTNQVQELGNADAELTKGLQDPKYDAQIKDTLRLLANTRKELVHASATAFPDGPNHEIRYDELLSYARRISKTTIPPVGAVNAISAAISESSSQLKGESIAPDTAATTPAGGTPNGTTTPQPQPQSLSAVANGDASQQQTNTTNLPEPLATFLNPHSAYTFVPWPSEEQVRHGAIASLAYMAEQGIEAEGYDPEAEKARKEREEEERKQAEERERAER
;
A
#
# COMPACT_ATOMS: atom_id res chain seq x y z
N MET A 1 8.99 -32.54 24.43
CA MET A 1 9.40 -33.96 24.33
C MET A 1 8.13 -34.79 24.21
N ASN A 2 8.05 -35.70 23.23
CA ASN A 2 6.83 -36.46 22.96
C ASN A 2 6.72 -37.64 23.92
N LYS A 3 5.77 -37.55 24.85
CA LYS A 3 5.48 -38.54 25.91
C LYS A 3 5.35 -39.97 25.39
N GLN A 4 4.89 -40.17 24.17
CA GLN A 4 4.73 -41.51 23.57
C GLN A 4 6.08 -42.17 23.25
N ILE A 5 7.04 -41.41 22.72
CA ILE A 5 8.40 -41.91 22.45
C ILE A 5 9.12 -42.18 23.77
N ASP A 6 8.96 -41.27 24.75
CA ASP A 6 9.52 -41.43 26.09
C ASP A 6 8.99 -42.72 26.76
N VAL A 7 7.68 -43.00 26.65
CA VAL A 7 7.08 -44.25 27.15
C VAL A 7 7.58 -45.51 26.41
N CYS A 8 7.82 -45.43 25.10
CA CYS A 8 8.40 -46.55 24.35
C CYS A 8 9.86 -46.81 24.79
N PHE A 9 10.65 -45.77 25.02
CA PHE A 9 12.01 -45.89 25.56
C PHE A 9 12.02 -46.47 26.98
N ASP A 10 11.17 -45.97 27.88
CA ASP A 10 11.02 -46.49 29.25
C ASP A 10 10.66 -47.98 29.24
N ARG A 11 9.84 -48.40 28.27
CA ARG A 11 9.44 -49.80 28.11
C ARG A 11 10.57 -50.69 27.62
N VAL A 12 11.37 -50.23 26.65
CA VAL A 12 12.59 -50.95 26.19
C VAL A 12 13.59 -51.05 27.34
N GLU A 13 13.82 -49.97 28.08
CA GLU A 13 14.73 -49.94 29.23
C GLU A 13 14.31 -50.93 30.31
N LYS A 14 13.02 -50.95 30.64
CA LYS A 14 12.47 -51.91 31.61
C LYS A 14 12.59 -53.36 31.14
N ALA A 15 12.33 -53.65 29.85
CA ALA A 15 12.48 -54.99 29.28
C ALA A 15 13.95 -55.44 29.21
N LEU A 16 14.87 -54.51 28.94
CA LEU A 16 16.32 -54.76 29.02
C LEU A 16 16.74 -55.06 30.46
N GLY A 17 16.28 -54.25 31.42
CA GLY A 17 16.57 -54.46 32.84
C GLY A 17 16.10 -55.83 33.34
N THR A 18 14.88 -56.25 32.98
CA THR A 18 14.36 -57.58 33.35
C THR A 18 15.12 -58.72 32.68
N LEU A 19 15.56 -58.54 31.43
CA LEU A 19 16.39 -59.52 30.74
C LEU A 19 17.79 -59.63 31.38
N ILE A 20 18.42 -58.50 31.71
CA ILE A 20 19.72 -58.45 32.39
C ILE A 20 19.64 -59.12 33.77
N ASP A 21 18.61 -58.80 34.56
CA ASP A 21 18.39 -59.41 35.88
C ASP A 21 18.17 -60.93 35.78
N SER A 22 17.51 -61.38 34.72
CA SER A 22 17.24 -62.79 34.44
C SER A 22 18.49 -63.56 34.04
N ILE A 23 19.34 -62.94 33.21
CA ILE A 23 20.66 -63.47 32.85
C ILE A 23 21.56 -63.52 34.08
N ALA A 24 21.59 -62.46 34.89
CA ALA A 24 22.39 -62.39 36.12
C ALA A 24 21.96 -63.41 37.17
N LYS A 25 20.66 -63.76 37.23
CA LYS A 25 20.10 -64.79 38.11
C LYS A 25 20.14 -66.20 37.50
N TYR A 26 20.81 -66.39 36.35
CA TYR A 26 20.94 -67.67 35.64
C TYR A 26 19.59 -68.36 35.32
N ASN A 27 18.55 -67.58 35.01
CA ASN A 27 17.23 -68.11 34.64
C ASN A 27 16.75 -67.53 33.29
N PRO A 28 17.50 -67.78 32.18
CA PRO A 28 17.18 -67.17 30.89
C PRO A 28 15.81 -67.62 30.39
N SER A 29 14.93 -66.65 30.10
CA SER A 29 13.60 -66.93 29.54
C SER A 29 13.46 -66.39 28.13
N THR A 30 12.90 -67.19 27.23
CA THR A 30 12.62 -66.79 25.83
C THR A 30 11.53 -65.72 25.76
N ASN A 31 10.63 -65.70 26.75
CA ASN A 31 9.56 -64.71 26.86
C ASN A 31 10.10 -63.29 27.08
N GLN A 32 11.14 -63.11 27.92
CA GLN A 32 11.74 -61.79 28.14
C GLN A 32 12.47 -61.27 26.88
N VAL A 33 13.12 -62.16 26.13
CA VAL A 33 13.75 -61.80 24.85
C VAL A 33 12.70 -61.37 23.82
N GLN A 34 11.56 -62.08 23.78
CA GLN A 34 10.45 -61.73 22.89
C GLN A 34 9.79 -60.40 23.31
N GLU A 35 9.67 -60.14 24.61
CA GLU A 35 9.16 -58.86 25.13
C GLU A 35 10.07 -57.68 24.74
N LEU A 36 11.39 -57.86 24.80
CA LEU A 36 12.35 -56.86 24.33
C LEU A 36 12.23 -56.62 22.82
N GLY A 37 12.12 -57.69 22.02
CA GLY A 37 11.94 -57.57 20.56
C GLY A 37 10.63 -56.87 20.18
N ASN A 38 9.55 -57.12 20.92
CA ASN A 38 8.28 -56.42 20.72
C ASN A 38 8.37 -54.94 21.11
N ALA A 39 9.08 -54.60 22.20
CA ALA A 39 9.29 -53.23 22.62
C ALA A 39 10.16 -52.44 21.61
N ASP A 40 11.19 -53.08 21.06
CA ASP A 40 12.06 -52.51 20.02
C ASP A 40 11.32 -52.28 18.69
N ALA A 41 10.46 -53.21 18.28
CA ALA A 41 9.61 -53.04 17.11
C ALA A 41 8.61 -51.88 17.27
N GLU A 42 8.07 -51.69 18.47
CA GLU A 42 7.18 -50.58 18.80
C GLU A 42 7.92 -49.22 18.81
N LEU A 43 9.15 -49.20 19.34
CA LEU A 43 10.03 -48.02 19.29
C LEU A 43 10.38 -47.65 17.85
N THR A 44 10.76 -48.64 17.03
CA THR A 44 11.08 -48.44 15.61
C THR A 44 9.89 -47.88 14.84
N LYS A 45 8.68 -48.40 15.12
CA LYS A 45 7.44 -47.90 14.53
C LYS A 45 7.12 -46.46 14.96
N GLY A 46 7.30 -46.14 16.24
CA GLY A 46 7.11 -44.78 16.77
C GLY A 46 8.14 -43.78 16.23
N LEU A 47 9.37 -44.21 15.94
CA LEU A 47 10.37 -43.39 15.24
C LEU A 47 10.01 -43.15 13.77
N GLN A 48 9.32 -44.10 13.14
CA GLN A 48 8.90 -44.02 11.74
C GLN A 48 7.58 -43.24 11.55
N ASP A 49 7.10 -42.56 12.60
CA ASP A 49 5.86 -41.81 12.56
C ASP A 49 5.90 -40.72 11.46
N PRO A 50 4.94 -40.73 10.52
CA PRO A 50 4.90 -39.81 9.37
C PRO A 50 4.69 -38.34 9.79
N LYS A 51 4.35 -38.10 11.05
CA LYS A 51 4.21 -36.76 11.63
C LYS A 51 5.51 -35.98 11.57
N TYR A 52 6.65 -36.61 11.83
CA TYR A 52 7.95 -35.94 11.78
C TYR A 52 8.39 -35.68 10.35
N ASP A 53 8.15 -36.65 9.47
CA ASP A 53 8.45 -36.52 8.05
C ASP A 53 7.61 -35.41 7.38
N ALA A 54 6.33 -35.29 7.74
CA ALA A 54 5.48 -34.17 7.30
C ALA A 54 6.01 -32.82 7.79
N GLN A 55 6.36 -32.71 9.08
CA GLN A 55 6.92 -31.47 9.65
C GLN A 55 8.27 -31.09 9.00
N ILE A 56 9.14 -32.05 8.74
CA ILE A 56 10.43 -31.83 8.05
C ILE A 56 10.18 -31.38 6.61
N LYS A 57 9.24 -32.02 5.90
CA LYS A 57 8.89 -31.61 4.53
C LYS A 57 8.28 -30.23 4.48
N ASP A 58 7.42 -29.88 5.43
CA ASP A 58 6.77 -28.57 5.46
C ASP A 58 7.76 -27.46 5.82
N THR A 59 8.67 -27.71 6.77
CA THR A 59 9.76 -26.77 7.07
C THR A 59 10.72 -26.61 5.89
N LEU A 60 11.07 -27.69 5.20
CA LEU A 60 11.91 -27.64 4.00
C LEU A 60 11.21 -26.89 2.85
N ARG A 61 9.91 -27.13 2.64
CA ARG A 61 9.10 -26.40 1.66
C ARG A 61 9.01 -24.92 2.00
N LEU A 62 8.80 -24.58 3.27
CA LEU A 62 8.77 -23.20 3.74
C LEU A 62 10.12 -22.51 3.51
N LEU A 63 11.23 -23.18 3.84
CA LEU A 63 12.57 -22.66 3.59
C LEU A 63 12.86 -22.49 2.09
N ALA A 64 12.40 -23.43 1.26
CA ALA A 64 12.55 -23.34 -0.20
C ALA A 64 11.73 -22.20 -0.79
N ASN A 65 10.48 -22.01 -0.33
CA ASN A 65 9.61 -20.92 -0.76
C ASN A 65 10.15 -19.56 -0.33
N THR A 66 10.57 -19.41 0.92
CA THR A 66 11.20 -18.16 1.42
C THR A 66 12.49 -17.85 0.66
N ARG A 67 13.32 -18.86 0.36
CA ARG A 67 14.50 -18.67 -0.49
C ARG A 67 14.12 -18.23 -1.90
N LYS A 68 13.09 -18.84 -2.49
CA LYS A 68 12.58 -18.45 -3.81
C LYS A 68 12.09 -17.00 -3.80
N GLU A 69 11.33 -16.61 -2.77
CA GLU A 69 10.83 -15.25 -2.59
C GLU A 69 11.97 -14.25 -2.41
N LEU A 70 13.00 -14.55 -1.60
CA LEU A 70 14.16 -13.68 -1.41
C LEU A 70 14.99 -13.49 -2.68
N VAL A 71 15.11 -14.53 -3.51
CA VAL A 71 15.82 -14.44 -4.80
C VAL A 71 15.00 -13.65 -5.84
N HIS A 72 13.68 -13.77 -5.81
CA HIS A 72 12.79 -13.01 -6.70
C HIS A 72 12.50 -11.60 -6.23
N ALA A 73 12.69 -11.29 -4.95
CA ALA A 73 12.69 -9.93 -4.47
C ALA A 73 13.78 -9.18 -5.24
N SER A 74 13.38 -8.22 -6.07
CA SER A 74 14.31 -7.33 -6.74
C SER A 74 15.13 -6.62 -5.69
N ALA A 75 16.35 -7.12 -5.46
CA ALA A 75 17.35 -6.41 -4.68
C ALA A 75 17.50 -5.03 -5.32
N THR A 76 17.62 -3.99 -4.50
CA THR A 76 17.83 -2.61 -4.97
C THR A 76 19.19 -2.53 -5.66
N ALA A 77 19.23 -2.94 -6.92
CA ALA A 77 20.36 -2.73 -7.80
C ALA A 77 20.29 -1.27 -8.20
N PHE A 78 21.21 -0.48 -7.65
CA PHE A 78 21.44 0.86 -8.15
C PHE A 78 21.93 0.71 -9.60
N PRO A 79 21.27 1.34 -10.59
CA PRO A 79 21.74 1.26 -11.96
C PRO A 79 23.15 1.87 -12.03
N ASP A 80 24.06 1.26 -12.80
CA ASP A 80 25.42 1.78 -13.08
C ASP A 80 25.44 3.09 -13.88
N GLY A 81 24.32 3.82 -13.91
CA GLY A 81 24.18 5.11 -14.54
C GLY A 81 24.84 6.24 -13.74
N PRO A 82 24.89 7.46 -14.29
CA PRO A 82 25.36 8.62 -13.55
C PRO A 82 24.57 8.77 -12.25
N ASN A 83 25.28 8.66 -11.12
CA ASN A 83 24.73 8.91 -9.80
C ASN A 83 24.52 10.42 -9.67
N HIS A 84 23.26 10.84 -9.70
CA HIS A 84 22.91 12.23 -9.46
C HIS A 84 22.79 12.41 -7.95
N GLU A 85 23.75 13.12 -7.35
CA GLU A 85 23.67 13.48 -5.94
C GLU A 85 22.48 14.41 -5.75
N ILE A 86 21.46 13.95 -5.01
CA ILE A 86 20.27 14.74 -4.71
C ILE A 86 20.67 15.81 -3.68
N ARG A 87 20.70 17.07 -4.09
CA ARG A 87 20.92 18.20 -3.19
C ARG A 87 19.68 18.38 -2.31
N TYR A 88 19.89 18.49 -1.00
CA TYR A 88 18.77 18.65 -0.04
C TYR A 88 17.92 19.89 -0.34
N ASP A 89 18.53 21.01 -0.72
CA ASP A 89 17.80 22.24 -1.04
C ASP A 89 16.88 22.09 -2.26
N GLU A 90 17.32 21.35 -3.28
CA GLU A 90 16.53 21.04 -4.47
C GLU A 90 15.40 20.06 -4.14
N LEU A 91 15.69 19.04 -3.34
CA LEU A 91 14.67 18.09 -2.88
C LEU A 91 13.59 18.78 -2.06
N LEU A 92 13.96 19.65 -1.12
CA LEU A 92 13.02 20.36 -0.26
C LEU A 92 12.22 21.42 -1.04
N SER A 93 12.86 22.13 -1.97
CA SER A 93 12.16 23.10 -2.83
C SER A 93 11.20 22.42 -3.80
N TYR A 94 11.62 21.28 -4.39
CA TYR A 94 10.75 20.45 -5.22
C TYR A 94 9.58 19.88 -4.41
N ALA A 95 9.84 19.32 -3.23
CA ALA A 95 8.83 18.83 -2.31
C ALA A 95 7.82 19.93 -1.93
N ARG A 96 8.30 21.14 -1.62
CA ARG A 96 7.45 22.30 -1.35
C ARG A 96 6.57 22.65 -2.56
N ARG A 97 7.12 22.60 -3.78
CA ARG A 97 6.38 22.93 -5.00
C ARG A 97 5.29 21.90 -5.31
N ILE A 98 5.61 20.61 -5.20
CA ILE A 98 4.63 19.54 -5.48
C ILE A 98 3.61 19.36 -4.36
N SER A 99 3.95 19.70 -3.10
CA SER A 99 3.03 19.58 -1.96
C SER A 99 1.71 20.33 -2.16
N LYS A 100 1.71 21.43 -2.93
CA LYS A 100 0.49 22.17 -3.23
C LYS A 100 -0.43 21.43 -4.20
N THR A 101 0.11 20.58 -5.05
CA THR A 101 -0.61 19.88 -6.12
C THR A 101 -0.79 18.39 -5.86
N THR A 102 -0.12 17.82 -4.86
CA THR A 102 -0.25 16.41 -4.46
C THR A 102 -1.23 16.20 -3.32
N ILE A 103 -1.79 17.27 -2.75
CA ILE A 103 -2.72 17.20 -1.63
C ILE A 103 -4.07 17.76 -2.07
N PRO A 104 -5.20 17.13 -1.68
CA PRO A 104 -6.54 17.64 -1.99
C PRO A 104 -6.74 19.08 -1.47
N PRO A 105 -7.71 19.82 -2.05
CA PRO A 105 -7.93 21.24 -1.76
C PRO A 105 -8.05 21.57 -0.27
N VAL A 106 -7.70 22.81 0.09
CA VAL A 106 -7.42 23.34 1.44
C VAL A 106 -8.40 22.97 2.58
N GLY A 107 -9.64 22.57 2.27
CA GLY A 107 -10.58 22.07 3.28
C GLY A 107 -10.21 20.69 3.84
N ALA A 108 -9.59 19.83 3.04
CA ALA A 108 -9.13 18.51 3.47
C ALA A 108 -7.89 18.60 4.38
N VAL A 109 -6.94 19.50 4.06
CA VAL A 109 -5.71 19.68 4.87
C VAL A 109 -5.99 20.33 6.21
N ASN A 110 -6.93 21.28 6.27
CA ASN A 110 -7.35 21.90 7.53
C ASN A 110 -8.09 20.89 8.41
N ALA A 111 -8.91 20.00 7.83
CA ALA A 111 -9.55 18.91 8.56
C ALA A 111 -8.54 17.89 9.11
N ILE A 112 -7.51 17.54 8.32
CA ILE A 112 -6.43 16.65 8.77
C ILE A 112 -5.58 17.31 9.86
N SER A 113 -5.22 18.59 9.71
CA SER A 113 -4.44 19.34 10.70
C SER A 113 -5.22 19.60 12.00
N ALA A 114 -6.54 19.83 11.90
CA ALA A 114 -7.44 19.92 13.04
C ALA A 114 -7.55 18.58 13.79
N ALA A 115 -7.69 17.45 13.08
CA ALA A 115 -7.73 16.11 13.69
C ALA A 115 -6.42 15.73 14.39
N ILE A 116 -5.27 16.14 13.84
CA ILE A 116 -3.94 15.96 14.47
C ILE A 116 -3.80 16.84 15.72
N SER A 117 -4.33 18.07 15.69
CA SER A 117 -4.30 18.99 16.83
C SER A 117 -5.20 18.54 17.98
N GLU A 118 -6.39 17.98 17.69
CA GLU A 118 -7.29 17.44 18.72
C GLU A 118 -6.69 16.23 19.44
N SER A 119 -5.96 15.37 18.72
CA SER A 119 -5.26 14.21 19.30
C SER A 119 -4.07 14.59 20.20
N SER A 120 -3.63 15.85 20.17
CA SER A 120 -2.48 16.35 20.93
C SER A 120 -2.87 17.01 22.28
N SER A 121 -4.16 17.08 22.60
CA SER A 121 -4.68 17.81 23.77
C SER A 121 -4.68 17.00 25.07
N GLN A 122 -4.31 15.73 25.03
CA GLN A 122 -4.09 14.91 26.22
C GLN A 122 -2.66 14.39 26.15
N LEU A 123 -1.71 15.14 26.72
CA LEU A 123 -0.55 14.66 27.48
C LEU A 123 0.34 15.89 27.76
N LYS A 124 0.18 16.42 28.98
CA LYS A 124 1.04 17.45 29.54
C LYS A 124 2.36 16.80 29.99
N GLY A 125 3.48 17.19 29.38
CA GLY A 125 4.81 16.97 29.97
C GLY A 125 5.93 16.67 28.98
N GLU A 126 6.91 17.57 28.97
CA GLU A 126 8.31 17.40 28.56
C GLU A 126 8.68 17.53 27.06
N SER A 127 9.65 18.41 26.83
CA SER A 127 10.23 18.76 25.54
C SER A 127 11.15 17.67 25.02
N ILE A 128 10.82 17.06 23.87
CA ILE A 128 11.81 16.44 22.96
C ILE A 128 11.36 16.72 21.52
N ALA A 129 12.34 17.04 20.66
CA ALA A 129 12.23 17.44 19.26
C ALA A 129 11.30 16.56 18.39
N PRO A 130 10.73 17.10 17.29
CA PRO A 130 9.89 16.32 16.39
C PRO A 130 10.75 15.39 15.51
N ASP A 131 10.89 14.13 15.93
CA ASP A 131 11.29 13.07 15.02
C ASP A 131 10.13 12.77 14.07
N THR A 132 10.31 13.17 12.81
CA THR A 132 9.41 12.82 11.70
C THR A 132 9.67 11.36 11.30
N ALA A 133 9.15 10.40 12.07
CA ALA A 133 9.11 9.01 11.64
C ALA A 133 7.84 8.80 10.79
N ALA A 134 8.01 8.79 9.47
CA ALA A 134 6.98 8.35 8.54
C ALA A 134 6.66 6.87 8.77
N THR A 135 5.56 6.58 9.46
CA THR A 135 5.01 5.22 9.56
C THR A 135 4.36 4.84 8.23
N THR A 136 5.05 4.02 7.44
CA THR A 136 4.48 3.24 6.33
C THR A 136 3.36 2.33 6.87
N PRO A 137 2.19 2.22 6.20
CA PRO A 137 1.18 1.28 6.62
C PRO A 137 1.63 -0.14 6.27
N ALA A 138 1.90 -0.94 7.30
CA ALA A 138 2.14 -2.37 7.16
C ALA A 138 0.85 -3.05 6.65
N GLY A 139 0.95 -3.72 5.50
CA GLY A 139 -0.11 -4.58 4.98
C GLY A 139 -0.34 -5.77 5.92
N GLY A 140 -1.50 -5.77 6.58
CA GLY A 140 -1.95 -6.89 7.39
C GLY A 140 -2.57 -7.97 6.53
N THR A 141 -1.91 -9.13 6.46
CA THR A 141 -2.50 -10.42 6.09
C THR A 141 -3.50 -10.85 7.17
N PRO A 142 -4.76 -11.16 6.86
CA PRO A 142 -5.66 -11.76 7.85
C PRO A 142 -5.63 -13.28 7.70
N ASN A 143 -4.89 -13.95 8.57
CA ASN A 143 -5.19 -15.33 8.90
C ASN A 143 -5.16 -15.47 10.42
N GLY A 144 -6.33 -15.30 11.03
CA GLY A 144 -6.56 -15.33 12.46
C GLY A 144 -7.97 -15.85 12.73
N THR A 145 -8.04 -17.15 12.96
CA THR A 145 -9.22 -17.95 13.29
C THR A 145 -9.85 -17.47 14.60
N THR A 146 -11.06 -16.89 14.53
CA THR A 146 -11.98 -16.83 15.67
C THR A 146 -13.40 -17.09 15.18
N THR A 147 -13.95 -18.22 15.61
CA THR A 147 -15.35 -18.64 15.47
C THR A 147 -16.29 -17.73 16.27
N PRO A 148 -17.44 -17.32 15.70
CA PRO A 148 -18.63 -17.04 16.49
C PRO A 148 -19.79 -17.99 16.14
N GLN A 149 -20.39 -18.48 17.22
CA GLN A 149 -21.59 -19.31 17.36
C GLN A 149 -22.86 -18.64 16.77
N PRO A 150 -23.84 -19.40 16.24
CA PRO A 150 -25.11 -18.83 15.76
C PRO A 150 -26.19 -18.85 16.84
N GLN A 151 -26.89 -17.73 17.04
CA GLN A 151 -28.28 -17.75 17.53
C GLN A 151 -29.14 -16.70 16.80
N PRO A 152 -30.45 -16.97 16.62
CA PRO A 152 -31.28 -16.33 15.60
C PRO A 152 -32.30 -15.31 16.15
N GLN A 153 -33.06 -14.72 15.22
CA GLN A 153 -34.29 -13.90 15.34
C GLN A 153 -34.04 -12.38 15.33
N SER A 154 -34.80 -11.54 14.62
CA SER A 154 -36.14 -11.66 14.03
C SER A 154 -36.36 -10.63 12.91
N LEU A 155 -37.09 -11.02 11.86
CA LEU A 155 -37.68 -10.13 10.85
C LEU A 155 -38.89 -9.36 11.42
N SER A 156 -39.05 -8.10 11.02
CA SER A 156 -40.31 -7.35 10.76
C SER A 156 -39.95 -5.97 10.16
N ALA A 157 -40.16 -5.73 8.87
CA ALA A 157 -41.25 -4.94 8.26
C ALA A 157 -41.29 -3.47 8.75
N VAL A 158 -41.25 -2.42 7.91
CA VAL A 158 -42.24 -2.04 6.89
C VAL A 158 -41.65 -1.01 5.91
N ALA A 159 -42.10 -1.08 4.66
CA ALA A 159 -41.78 -0.20 3.53
C ALA A 159 -42.39 1.21 3.62
N ASN A 160 -41.66 2.21 3.12
CA ASN A 160 -42.13 3.18 2.11
C ASN A 160 -41.07 4.27 1.86
N GLY A 161 -40.81 4.59 0.59
CA GLY A 161 -40.11 5.82 0.21
C GLY A 161 -39.08 5.64 -0.91
N ASP A 162 -39.56 5.81 -2.13
CA ASP A 162 -38.83 5.82 -3.40
C ASP A 162 -37.67 6.84 -3.42
N ALA A 163 -36.45 6.36 -3.69
CA ALA A 163 -35.37 7.07 -4.39
C ALA A 163 -34.14 6.16 -4.48
N SER A 164 -33.72 5.87 -5.70
CA SER A 164 -32.49 5.23 -6.17
C SER A 164 -31.31 5.30 -5.18
N GLN A 165 -31.12 4.24 -4.39
CA GLN A 165 -29.92 4.10 -3.55
C GLN A 165 -28.75 3.64 -4.42
N GLN A 166 -28.03 4.62 -4.96
CA GLN A 166 -26.64 4.41 -5.31
C GLN A 166 -25.89 4.24 -3.98
N GLN A 167 -25.44 3.02 -3.70
CA GLN A 167 -24.61 2.68 -2.54
C GLN A 167 -23.41 3.63 -2.48
N THR A 168 -23.51 4.68 -1.67
CA THR A 168 -22.34 5.44 -1.25
C THR A 168 -21.77 4.66 -0.09
N ASN A 169 -20.61 4.05 -0.32
CA ASN A 169 -19.77 3.51 0.74
C ASN A 169 -19.43 4.66 1.69
N THR A 170 -20.23 4.84 2.74
CA THR A 170 -19.94 5.81 3.79
C THR A 170 -18.76 5.25 4.59
N THR A 171 -17.58 5.75 4.25
CA THR A 171 -16.38 5.55 5.06
C THR A 171 -16.60 6.22 6.42
N ASN A 172 -16.14 5.60 7.51
CA ASN A 172 -16.16 6.17 8.88
C ASN A 172 -15.18 7.35 9.03
N LEU A 173 -15.06 8.19 8.00
CA LEU A 173 -14.22 9.37 7.98
C LEU A 173 -15.02 10.56 8.55
N PRO A 174 -14.35 11.50 9.23
CA PRO A 174 -14.96 12.76 9.64
C PRO A 174 -15.73 13.41 8.48
N GLU A 175 -16.88 14.00 8.75
CA GLU A 175 -17.77 14.66 7.78
C GLU A 175 -17.08 15.60 6.76
N PRO A 176 -16.06 16.40 7.12
CA PRO A 176 -15.30 17.15 6.12
C PRO A 176 -14.58 16.24 5.11
N LEU A 177 -13.99 15.12 5.56
CA LEU A 177 -13.24 14.19 4.70
C LEU A 177 -14.15 13.37 3.78
N ALA A 178 -15.33 12.96 4.25
CA ALA A 178 -16.29 12.24 3.44
C ALA A 178 -16.78 13.06 2.23
N THR A 179 -16.91 14.38 2.40
CA THR A 179 -17.30 15.31 1.32
C THR A 179 -16.26 15.36 0.20
N PHE A 180 -14.97 15.28 0.50
CA PHE A 180 -13.89 15.30 -0.51
C PHE A 180 -13.71 13.99 -1.28
N LEU A 181 -14.26 12.88 -0.76
CA LEU A 181 -14.30 11.58 -1.43
C LEU A 181 -15.58 11.37 -2.23
N ASN A 182 -16.54 12.29 -2.12
CA ASN A 182 -17.79 12.22 -2.86
C ASN A 182 -17.55 12.68 -4.32
N PRO A 183 -17.71 11.81 -5.33
CA PRO A 183 -17.54 12.17 -6.75
C PRO A 183 -18.59 13.18 -7.24
N HIS A 184 -19.63 13.46 -6.44
CA HIS A 184 -20.65 14.48 -6.70
C HIS A 184 -20.40 15.80 -5.94
N SER A 185 -19.33 15.90 -5.16
CA SER A 185 -18.92 17.16 -4.57
C SER A 185 -18.31 18.08 -5.65
N ALA A 186 -18.57 19.38 -5.59
CA ALA A 186 -18.07 20.36 -6.56
C ALA A 186 -16.54 20.56 -6.53
N TYR A 187 -15.81 19.78 -5.73
CA TYR A 187 -14.37 19.91 -5.53
C TYR A 187 -13.65 18.63 -5.99
N THR A 188 -13.62 18.39 -7.30
CA THR A 188 -12.86 17.29 -7.90
C THR A 188 -11.37 17.59 -7.84
N PHE A 189 -10.62 16.77 -7.11
CA PHE A 189 -9.16 16.79 -7.18
C PHE A 189 -8.70 16.20 -8.52
N VAL A 190 -8.11 17.03 -9.37
CA VAL A 190 -7.52 16.62 -10.65
C VAL A 190 -5.99 16.72 -10.49
N PRO A 191 -5.26 15.59 -10.39
CA PRO A 191 -3.82 15.60 -10.08
C PRO A 191 -2.94 16.01 -11.26
N TRP A 192 -3.52 16.19 -12.45
CA TRP A 192 -2.87 16.72 -13.65
C TRP A 192 -3.40 18.13 -13.97
N PRO A 193 -2.68 18.90 -14.82
CA PRO A 193 -3.14 20.23 -15.22
C PRO A 193 -4.58 20.20 -15.75
N SER A 194 -5.38 21.21 -15.37
CA SER A 194 -6.75 21.29 -15.87
C SER A 194 -6.76 21.56 -17.37
N GLU A 195 -7.81 21.14 -18.06
CA GLU A 195 -7.99 21.39 -19.49
C GLU A 195 -7.87 22.89 -19.82
N GLU A 196 -8.41 23.75 -18.94
CA GLU A 196 -8.27 25.19 -19.08
C GLU A 196 -6.79 25.64 -19.01
N GLN A 197 -5.99 25.08 -18.09
CA GLN A 197 -4.55 25.39 -18.01
C GLN A 197 -3.79 24.91 -19.24
N VAL A 198 -4.15 23.74 -19.78
CA VAL A 198 -3.56 23.21 -21.02
C VAL A 198 -3.91 24.12 -22.20
N ARG A 199 -5.16 24.57 -22.30
CA ARG A 199 -5.64 25.45 -23.37
C ARG A 199 -5.00 26.84 -23.37
N HIS A 200 -4.67 27.37 -22.19
CA HIS A 200 -3.94 28.64 -22.07
C HIS A 200 -2.41 28.46 -22.09
N GLY A 201 -1.91 27.24 -22.21
CA GLY A 201 -0.49 26.95 -22.25
C GLY A 201 0.18 27.50 -23.51
N ALA A 202 1.49 27.77 -23.42
CA ALA A 202 2.28 28.26 -24.55
C ALA A 202 2.18 27.34 -25.78
N ILE A 203 2.14 26.02 -25.57
CA ILE A 203 2.01 25.06 -26.66
C ILE A 203 0.65 25.19 -27.38
N ALA A 204 -0.45 25.41 -26.66
CA ALA A 204 -1.76 25.64 -27.27
C ALA A 204 -1.79 26.96 -28.06
N SER A 205 -1.14 28.01 -27.56
CA SER A 205 -0.96 29.26 -28.31
C SER A 205 -0.14 29.07 -29.59
N LEU A 206 0.90 28.26 -29.56
CA LEU A 206 1.71 27.93 -30.74
C LEU A 206 0.90 27.12 -31.76
N ALA A 207 0.08 26.18 -31.30
CA ALA A 207 -0.82 25.43 -32.17
C ALA A 207 -1.84 26.36 -32.85
N TYR A 208 -2.42 27.31 -32.11
CA TYR A 208 -3.30 28.33 -32.68
C TYR A 208 -2.58 29.21 -33.71
N MET A 209 -1.35 29.65 -33.40
CA MET A 209 -0.54 30.45 -34.31
C MET A 209 -0.21 29.69 -35.62
N ALA A 210 0.11 28.40 -35.49
CA ALA A 210 0.32 27.50 -36.62
C ALA A 210 -0.96 27.30 -37.46
N GLU A 211 -2.14 27.19 -36.83
CA GLU A 211 -3.44 27.14 -37.54
C GLU A 211 -3.75 28.44 -38.29
N GLN A 212 -3.31 29.60 -37.77
CA GLN A 212 -3.41 30.89 -38.45
C GLN A 212 -2.35 31.08 -39.55
N GLY A 213 -1.44 30.12 -39.74
CA GLY A 213 -0.35 30.19 -40.72
C GLY A 213 0.73 31.21 -40.36
N ILE A 214 0.81 31.61 -39.08
CA ILE A 214 1.81 32.52 -38.57
C ILE A 214 2.99 31.68 -38.06
N GLU A 215 4.20 31.96 -38.54
CA GLU A 215 5.40 31.28 -38.07
C GLU A 215 5.76 31.76 -36.66
N ALA A 216 5.99 30.82 -35.75
CA ALA A 216 6.28 31.12 -34.34
C ALA A 216 7.71 31.63 -34.09
N GLU A 217 8.61 31.44 -35.04
CA GLU A 217 10.02 31.84 -34.92
C GLU A 217 10.16 33.33 -35.25
N GLY A 218 10.29 34.15 -34.20
CA GLY A 218 10.45 35.61 -34.35
C GLY A 218 9.15 36.42 -34.31
N TYR A 219 8.01 35.80 -34.00
CA TYR A 219 6.75 36.51 -33.79
C TYR A 219 6.77 37.27 -32.46
N ASP A 220 6.95 38.59 -32.52
CA ASP A 220 6.77 39.49 -31.38
C ASP A 220 5.32 40.01 -31.36
N PRO A 221 4.49 39.57 -30.39
CA PRO A 221 3.08 39.93 -30.32
C PRO A 221 2.86 41.44 -30.10
N GLU A 222 3.82 42.18 -29.53
CA GLU A 222 3.67 43.62 -29.32
C GLU A 222 3.99 44.42 -30.60
N ALA A 223 5.05 44.05 -31.32
CA ALA A 223 5.43 44.70 -32.57
C ALA A 223 4.40 44.48 -33.68
N GLU A 224 3.85 43.26 -33.81
CA GLU A 224 2.86 42.94 -34.84
C GLU A 224 1.51 43.65 -34.56
N LYS A 225 1.13 43.76 -33.28
CA LYS A 225 -0.09 44.48 -32.87
C LYS A 225 0.05 45.99 -33.07
N ALA A 226 1.20 46.57 -32.74
CA ALA A 226 1.49 47.98 -32.98
C ALA A 226 1.55 48.32 -34.48
N ARG A 227 2.08 47.40 -35.31
CA ARG A 227 2.07 47.56 -36.78
C ARG A 227 0.64 47.55 -37.33
N LYS A 228 -0.18 46.62 -36.85
CA LYS A 228 -1.58 46.48 -37.27
C LYS A 228 -2.46 47.65 -36.81
N GLU A 229 -2.24 48.16 -35.60
CA GLU A 229 -2.97 49.32 -35.07
C GLU A 229 -2.63 50.60 -35.86
N ARG A 230 -1.36 50.78 -36.24
CA ARG A 230 -0.95 51.90 -37.09
C ARG A 230 -1.57 51.81 -38.50
N GLU A 231 -1.62 50.62 -39.08
CA GLU A 231 -2.24 50.39 -40.39
C GLU A 231 -3.76 50.61 -40.36
N GLU A 232 -4.42 50.22 -39.27
CA GLU A 232 -5.86 50.44 -39.08
C GLU A 232 -6.21 51.90 -38.81
N GLU A 233 -5.37 52.62 -38.07
CA GLU A 233 -5.50 54.05 -37.86
C GLU A 233 -5.28 54.85 -39.16
N GLU A 234 -4.32 54.44 -39.99
CA GLU A 234 -4.10 55.02 -41.32
C GLU A 234 -5.26 54.72 -42.28
N ARG A 235 -5.80 53.50 -42.28
CA ARG A 235 -7.00 53.15 -43.05
C ARG A 235 -8.22 53.99 -42.63
N LYS A 236 -8.38 54.22 -41.32
CA LYS A 236 -9.46 55.04 -40.77
C LYS A 236 -9.32 56.52 -41.12
N GLN A 237 -8.09 57.04 -41.10
CA GLN A 237 -7.81 58.41 -41.53
C GLN A 237 -8.02 58.60 -43.04
N ALA A 238 -7.71 57.60 -43.86
CA ALA A 238 -7.98 57.65 -45.29
C ALA A 238 -9.49 57.67 -45.58
N GLU A 239 -10.27 56.85 -44.89
CA GLU A 239 -11.74 56.84 -44.99
C GLU A 239 -12.36 58.16 -44.51
N GLU A 240 -11.80 58.78 -43.46
CA GLU A 240 -12.27 60.08 -42.97
C GLU A 240 -11.93 61.23 -43.93
N ARG A 241 -10.78 61.18 -44.60
CA ARG A 241 -10.44 62.13 -45.67
C ARG A 241 -11.36 61.97 -46.88
N GLU A 242 -11.64 60.74 -47.30
CA GLU A 242 -12.57 60.46 -48.39
C GLU A 242 -14.00 60.91 -48.05
N ARG A 243 -14.41 60.79 -46.79
CA ARG A 243 -15.71 61.27 -46.31
C ARG A 243 -15.80 62.79 -46.19
N ALA A 244 -14.69 63.47 -45.94
CA ALA A 244 -14.62 64.93 -45.91
C ALA A 244 -14.58 65.56 -47.32
N GLU A 245 -14.18 64.78 -48.33
CA GLU A 245 -14.10 65.20 -49.73
C GLU A 245 -15.40 64.93 -50.52
N ARG A 246 -16.37 64.25 -49.90
CA ARG A 246 -17.68 63.91 -50.48
C ARG A 246 -18.81 64.79 -49.93
#